data_AF-D3BTT8-F1
#
_entry.id   AF-D3BTT8-F1
#
_cell.length_a   1.000
_cell.length_b   1.000
_cell.length_c   1.000
_cell.angle_alpha   90.00
_cell.angle_beta   90.00
_cell.angle_gamma   90.00
#
_symmetry.space_group_name_H-M   'P 1'
#
loop_
_entity.id
_entity.type
_entity.pdbx_description
1 polymer ?
#
loop_
_entity_poly.entity_id
_entity_poly.type
_entity_poly.pdbx_seq_one_letter_code
_entity_poly.pdbx_strand_id
1 'polypeptide(L)'
;MNNQPNIIVNLSHLILNKIISHLDDNVDIICFSLVCKRWYDERDKYLIFNIDRIDLFALNTFDIKQNNEHFKLPSYHNNFLKSIQSKTNCKLAIGDFVSDSYDYHCDDATSLNSIPSNVSTIYISSRYSYHHDNLEYLHKLISESHSVTTFDGCSTLKYGLSNSMKTLRFDHTFDEPLVKGSLPASLEELDFEEDFNLEIPPGVLPDGLRKLTLNNYQFELQPGVLPSSLTYLNLTSFNDPFNEDLQSYCSNESTTGENSLLEKSCVPISWLQEIQSLRNLKTLYIYLPHRVGGEVTIFNLKYLPPNLETLDITLLRQECFLRGTMPTSLKRIYIQDCHFKFNEIFPETLKYHLDVLEYENNITLPIPSNIKIDTLAIRGTLKESTISLPSGVRSISFLTAPFDPITNLFDFGEKSATDQSCSLRDLRLPTFRTKPPPNTVILPSSIESLDLGWNNPNETFHLIPPTLKTLVLEKTSKINITIPDTIKSITNITLKFELFYTQSIRKLDENYYLIFGECSGVSGREDRCPKETVNIYLIN
;
A
#
# COMPACT_ATOMS: atom_id res chain seq x y z
N MET A 1 -25.38 -0.75 36.21
CA MET A 1 -25.95 0.60 35.97
C MET A 1 -27.01 0.50 34.89
N ASN A 2 -28.15 1.19 35.05
CA ASN A 2 -29.25 1.13 34.09
C ASN A 2 -28.92 2.03 32.88
N ASN A 3 -28.24 1.47 31.87
CA ASN A 3 -27.76 2.22 30.69
C ASN A 3 -28.84 2.49 29.64
N GLN A 4 -30.12 2.26 29.94
CA GLN A 4 -31.23 2.47 29.01
C GLN A 4 -31.39 3.90 28.44
N PRO A 5 -30.96 5.01 29.08
CA PRO A 5 -30.99 6.33 28.44
C PRO A 5 -29.73 6.64 27.62
N ASN A 6 -28.71 5.78 27.62
CA ASN A 6 -27.45 6.06 26.92
C ASN A 6 -27.63 5.86 25.40
N ILE A 7 -27.53 6.96 24.64
CA ILE A 7 -27.70 6.99 23.18
C ILE A 7 -26.73 6.02 22.49
N ILE A 8 -25.49 5.92 22.97
CA ILE A 8 -24.47 5.03 22.40
C ILE A 8 -24.89 3.57 22.60
N VAL A 9 -25.27 3.18 23.82
CA VAL A 9 -25.74 1.81 24.09
C VAL A 9 -26.97 1.47 23.25
N ASN A 10 -27.73 2.47 22.84
CA ASN A 10 -28.97 2.32 22.09
C ASN A 10 -28.89 2.39 20.56
N LEU A 11 -27.69 2.44 19.98
CA LEU A 11 -27.53 2.40 18.53
C LEU A 11 -28.25 1.20 17.89
N SER A 12 -28.77 1.41 16.67
CA SER A 12 -29.42 0.36 15.89
C SER A 12 -28.39 -0.64 15.35
N HIS A 13 -28.82 -1.87 15.06
CA HIS A 13 -27.92 -2.87 14.46
C HIS A 13 -27.35 -2.43 13.11
N LEU A 14 -28.08 -1.61 12.34
CA LEU A 14 -27.59 -1.03 11.09
C LEU A 14 -26.38 -0.10 11.33
N ILE A 15 -26.47 0.76 12.35
CA ILE A 15 -25.37 1.66 12.71
C ILE A 15 -24.20 0.87 13.28
N LEU A 16 -24.46 -0.10 14.16
CA LEU A 16 -23.41 -0.96 14.72
C LEU A 16 -22.67 -1.75 13.63
N ASN A 17 -23.41 -2.32 12.67
CA ASN A 17 -22.82 -3.01 11.53
C ASN A 17 -21.99 -2.06 10.65
N LYS A 18 -22.47 -0.83 10.42
CA LYS A 18 -21.71 0.19 9.68
C LYS A 18 -20.41 0.57 10.41
N ILE A 19 -20.43 0.70 11.73
CA ILE A 19 -19.23 0.97 12.53
C ILE A 19 -18.23 -0.19 12.39
N ILE A 20 -18.70 -1.44 12.57
CA ILE A 20 -17.84 -2.63 12.41
C ILE A 20 -17.22 -2.71 11.02
N SER A 21 -17.95 -2.34 9.96
CA SER A 21 -17.40 -2.33 8.59
C SER A 21 -16.24 -1.36 8.37
N HIS A 22 -15.95 -0.49 9.35
CA HIS A 22 -14.81 0.44 9.35
C HIS A 22 -13.71 0.03 10.35
N LEU A 23 -13.81 -1.15 10.97
CA LEU A 23 -12.77 -1.73 11.82
C LEU A 23 -12.00 -2.79 11.03
N ASP A 24 -10.71 -2.54 10.78
CA ASP A 24 -9.89 -3.45 9.98
C ASP A 24 -9.46 -4.71 10.77
N ASP A 25 -9.14 -4.52 12.06
CA ASP A 25 -8.65 -5.57 12.96
C ASP A 25 -9.81 -6.28 13.67
N ASN A 26 -9.88 -7.61 13.53
CA ASN A 26 -10.87 -8.42 14.24
C ASN A 26 -10.74 -8.37 15.76
N VAL A 27 -9.56 -8.03 16.33
CA VAL A 27 -9.43 -7.74 17.78
C VAL A 27 -10.36 -6.60 18.16
N ASP A 28 -10.36 -5.54 17.37
CA ASP A 28 -11.11 -4.33 17.65
C ASP A 28 -12.61 -4.58 17.49
N ILE A 29 -13.01 -5.45 16.56
CA ILE A 29 -14.40 -5.92 16.42
C ILE A 29 -14.88 -6.65 17.69
N ILE A 30 -14.04 -7.54 18.25
CA ILE A 30 -14.36 -8.24 19.50
C ILE A 30 -14.42 -7.24 20.66
N CYS A 31 -13.38 -6.43 20.84
CA CYS A 31 -13.34 -5.37 21.86
C CYS A 31 -14.57 -4.45 21.78
N PHE A 32 -14.98 -4.06 20.58
CA PHE A 32 -16.17 -3.24 20.34
C PHE A 32 -17.43 -3.91 20.89
N SER A 33 -17.62 -5.20 20.61
CA SER A 33 -18.78 -5.93 21.12
C SER A 33 -18.76 -6.12 22.64
N LEU A 34 -17.59 -6.03 23.29
CA LEU A 34 -17.43 -6.14 24.75
C LEU A 34 -17.68 -4.82 25.50
N VAL A 35 -17.83 -3.68 24.81
CA VAL A 35 -18.03 -2.35 25.43
C VAL A 35 -19.25 -2.32 26.35
N CYS A 36 -20.34 -3.01 26.00
CA CYS A 36 -21.49 -3.10 26.88
C CYS A 36 -22.27 -4.41 26.70
N LYS A 37 -23.01 -4.78 27.75
CA LYS A 37 -23.77 -6.03 27.80
C LYS A 37 -24.75 -6.20 26.62
N ARG A 38 -25.46 -5.14 26.24
CA ARG A 38 -26.42 -5.21 25.11
C ARG A 38 -25.70 -5.55 23.80
N TRP A 39 -24.59 -4.87 23.51
CA TRP A 39 -23.83 -5.11 22.29
C TRP A 39 -23.28 -6.53 22.28
N TYR A 40 -22.77 -7.03 23.41
CA TYR A 40 -22.34 -8.42 23.51
C TYR A 40 -23.50 -9.41 23.29
N ASP A 41 -24.62 -9.23 23.99
CA ASP A 41 -25.77 -10.13 23.92
C ASP A 41 -26.41 -10.15 22.52
N GLU A 42 -26.38 -9.03 21.80
CA GLU A 42 -26.95 -8.88 20.47
C GLU A 42 -25.95 -9.05 19.31
N ARG A 43 -24.71 -9.46 19.59
CA ARG A 43 -23.62 -9.58 18.58
C ARG A 43 -24.00 -10.37 17.33
N ASP A 44 -24.84 -11.40 17.46
CA ASP A 44 -25.38 -12.19 16.35
C ASP A 44 -26.13 -11.40 15.27
N LYS A 45 -26.58 -10.18 15.58
CA LYS A 45 -27.39 -9.34 14.70
C LYS A 45 -26.59 -8.32 13.89
N TYR A 46 -25.33 -8.06 14.27
CA TYR A 46 -24.55 -6.97 13.66
C TYR A 46 -23.06 -7.29 13.46
N LEU A 47 -22.50 -8.25 14.20
CA LEU A 47 -21.08 -8.59 14.17
C LEU A 47 -20.77 -9.53 13.00
N ILE A 48 -19.92 -9.05 12.10
CA ILE A 48 -19.33 -9.79 10.98
C ILE A 48 -17.81 -9.66 11.13
N PHE A 49 -17.11 -10.79 11.01
CA PHE A 49 -15.65 -10.81 11.04
C PHE A 49 -15.09 -10.44 9.67
N ASN A 50 -13.96 -9.74 9.67
CA ASN A 50 -13.14 -9.60 8.48
C ASN A 50 -12.46 -10.95 8.20
N ILE A 51 -12.75 -11.56 7.04
CA ILE A 51 -12.26 -12.88 6.64
C ILE A 51 -11.38 -12.81 5.39
N ASP A 52 -10.90 -11.63 5.01
CA ASP A 52 -10.11 -11.45 3.79
C ASP A 52 -8.71 -12.06 3.85
N ARG A 53 -8.28 -12.46 5.05
CA ARG A 53 -6.98 -13.11 5.31
C ARG A 53 -7.12 -14.60 5.70
N ILE A 54 -8.29 -15.20 5.49
CA ILE A 54 -8.58 -16.57 5.91
C ILE A 54 -8.77 -17.44 4.68
N ASP A 55 -7.90 -18.44 4.48
CA ASP A 55 -8.08 -19.45 3.43
C ASP A 55 -9.33 -20.32 3.73
N LEU A 56 -10.34 -20.21 2.85
CA LEU A 56 -11.60 -20.96 2.96
C LEU A 56 -11.50 -22.38 2.39
N PHE A 57 -10.50 -22.67 1.55
CA PHE A 57 -10.30 -23.99 0.95
C PHE A 57 -9.71 -24.97 1.97
N ALA A 58 -8.78 -24.50 2.81
CA ALA A 58 -8.25 -25.24 3.95
C ALA A 58 -9.35 -25.69 4.94
N LEU A 59 -10.45 -24.93 5.04
CA LEU A 59 -11.61 -25.27 5.89
C LEU A 59 -12.51 -26.36 5.31
N ASN A 60 -12.46 -26.62 4.01
CA ASN A 60 -13.27 -27.66 3.34
C ASN A 60 -12.54 -29.00 3.18
N THR A 61 -11.20 -28.97 3.13
CA THR A 61 -10.37 -30.16 2.89
C THR A 61 -9.85 -30.83 4.17
N PHE A 62 -9.73 -30.07 5.26
CA PHE A 62 -9.51 -30.61 6.60
C PHE A 62 -10.74 -30.34 7.47
N ASP A 63 -11.16 -31.38 8.18
CA ASP A 63 -12.29 -31.38 9.11
C ASP A 63 -12.35 -30.03 9.84
N ILE A 64 -13.42 -29.24 9.66
CA ILE A 64 -13.68 -27.93 10.30
C ILE A 64 -13.36 -27.98 11.81
N LYS A 65 -13.40 -29.18 12.40
CA LYS A 65 -13.00 -29.49 13.78
C LYS A 65 -11.53 -29.20 14.14
N GLN A 66 -10.54 -29.39 13.26
CA GLN A 66 -9.12 -29.17 13.61
C GLN A 66 -8.72 -27.68 13.61
N ASN A 67 -9.16 -26.89 12.63
CA ASN A 67 -8.96 -25.44 12.66
C ASN A 67 -9.75 -24.75 13.80
N ASN A 68 -10.81 -25.41 14.30
CA ASN A 68 -11.56 -24.99 15.48
C ASN A 68 -10.90 -25.29 16.83
N GLU A 69 -9.83 -26.09 16.90
CA GLU A 69 -9.16 -26.38 18.19
C GLU A 69 -8.51 -25.12 18.81
N HIS A 70 -8.24 -24.10 17.99
CA HIS A 70 -7.55 -22.87 18.40
C HIS A 70 -8.48 -21.65 18.55
N PHE A 71 -9.76 -21.76 18.15
CA PHE A 71 -10.75 -20.72 18.38
C PHE A 71 -11.31 -20.80 19.80
N LYS A 72 -10.63 -20.16 20.76
CA LYS A 72 -10.93 -20.31 22.20
C LYS A 72 -12.09 -19.44 22.72
N LEU A 73 -12.83 -18.74 21.84
CA LEU A 73 -14.00 -17.94 22.22
C LEU A 73 -15.32 -18.52 21.66
N PRO A 74 -15.90 -19.58 22.24
CA PRO A 74 -17.12 -20.22 21.72
C PRO A 74 -18.29 -19.27 21.44
N SER A 75 -18.38 -18.17 22.20
CA SER A 75 -19.43 -17.16 22.05
C SER A 75 -19.42 -16.45 20.69
N TYR A 76 -18.29 -16.41 19.98
CA TYR A 76 -18.16 -15.76 18.67
C TYR A 76 -18.10 -16.75 17.50
N HIS A 77 -18.10 -18.05 17.77
CA HIS A 77 -17.83 -19.07 16.76
C HIS A 77 -18.90 -19.08 15.66
N ASN A 78 -20.17 -18.95 16.04
CA ASN A 78 -21.27 -18.88 15.07
C ASN A 78 -21.22 -17.61 14.21
N ASN A 79 -20.82 -16.47 14.78
CA ASN A 79 -20.63 -15.23 14.00
C ASN A 79 -19.53 -15.39 12.96
N PHE A 80 -18.44 -16.06 13.34
CA PHE A 80 -17.33 -16.36 12.44
C PHE A 80 -17.78 -17.25 11.26
N LEU A 81 -18.48 -18.35 11.53
CA LEU A 81 -19.03 -19.23 10.48
C LEU A 81 -20.03 -18.51 9.57
N LYS A 82 -20.92 -17.68 10.13
CA LYS A 82 -21.84 -16.85 9.33
C LYS A 82 -21.09 -15.90 8.40
N SER A 83 -19.98 -15.32 8.87
CA SER A 83 -19.16 -14.40 8.07
C SER A 83 -18.59 -15.13 6.85
N ILE A 84 -18.07 -16.35 7.04
CA ILE A 84 -17.58 -17.22 5.96
C ILE A 84 -18.68 -17.51 4.92
N GLN A 85 -19.86 -17.95 5.38
CA GLN A 85 -20.96 -18.32 4.50
C GLN A 85 -21.54 -17.13 3.70
N SER A 86 -21.36 -15.91 4.19
CA SER A 86 -21.87 -14.70 3.55
C SER A 86 -20.94 -14.09 2.49
N LYS A 87 -19.74 -14.65 2.27
CA LYS A 87 -18.75 -14.08 1.33
C LYS A 87 -19.19 -14.30 -0.13
N THR A 88 -19.33 -13.21 -0.87
CA THR A 88 -19.75 -13.21 -2.29
C THR A 88 -18.67 -12.75 -3.27
N ASN A 89 -17.58 -12.17 -2.77
CA ASN A 89 -16.47 -11.64 -3.57
C ASN A 89 -15.22 -12.49 -3.35
N CYS A 90 -15.34 -13.79 -3.61
CA CYS A 90 -14.28 -14.73 -3.35
C CYS A 90 -13.18 -14.65 -4.41
N LYS A 91 -11.96 -14.93 -3.98
CA LYS A 91 -10.74 -15.01 -4.78
C LYS A 91 -10.37 -16.46 -5.05
N LEU A 92 -10.21 -16.84 -6.32
CA LEU A 92 -9.75 -18.16 -6.74
C LEU A 92 -8.32 -18.05 -7.27
N ALA A 93 -7.39 -18.77 -6.66
CA ALA A 93 -6.00 -18.89 -7.10
C ALA A 93 -5.76 -20.24 -7.77
N ILE A 94 -5.15 -20.23 -8.95
CA ILE A 94 -4.87 -21.41 -9.78
C ILE A 94 -3.36 -21.55 -10.02
N GLY A 95 -2.78 -22.66 -9.56
CA GLY A 95 -1.36 -22.99 -9.67
C GLY A 95 -0.58 -22.80 -8.39
N ASP A 96 0.75 -22.80 -8.51
CA ASP A 96 1.68 -22.73 -7.36
C ASP A 96 1.79 -21.29 -6.84
N PHE A 97 0.97 -20.96 -5.84
CA PHE A 97 1.00 -19.71 -5.11
C PHE A 97 1.61 -19.93 -3.73
N VAL A 98 2.49 -19.00 -3.33
CA VAL A 98 3.11 -18.96 -2.00
C VAL A 98 2.34 -18.01 -1.06
N SER A 99 1.24 -17.40 -1.52
CA SER A 99 0.50 -16.37 -0.80
C SER A 99 -0.89 -16.84 -0.42
N ASP A 100 -1.23 -16.70 0.87
CA ASP A 100 -2.47 -17.21 1.48
C ASP A 100 -3.68 -16.26 1.33
N SER A 101 -3.62 -15.25 0.46
CA SER A 101 -4.67 -14.21 0.36
C SER A 101 -5.81 -14.52 -0.62
N TYR A 102 -6.14 -15.81 -0.78
CA TYR A 102 -7.22 -16.31 -1.62
C TYR A 102 -8.27 -17.10 -0.82
N ASP A 103 -9.47 -17.24 -1.38
CA ASP A 103 -10.57 -18.00 -0.77
C ASP A 103 -10.62 -19.45 -1.28
N TYR A 104 -10.28 -19.64 -2.54
CA TYR A 104 -10.21 -20.93 -3.20
C TYR A 104 -8.83 -21.13 -3.79
N HIS A 105 -8.26 -22.31 -3.63
CA HIS A 105 -7.01 -22.70 -4.26
C HIS A 105 -7.18 -23.98 -5.06
N CYS A 106 -6.51 -24.02 -6.20
CA CYS A 106 -6.54 -25.16 -7.07
C CYS A 106 -5.17 -25.33 -7.74
N ASP A 107 -4.53 -26.48 -7.52
CA ASP A 107 -3.26 -26.80 -8.19
C ASP A 107 -3.45 -26.96 -9.71
N ASP A 108 -4.62 -27.44 -10.16
CA ASP A 108 -4.89 -27.75 -11.57
C ASP A 108 -6.32 -27.41 -12.01
N ALA A 109 -6.44 -26.49 -12.99
CA ALA A 109 -7.69 -26.03 -13.56
C ALA A 109 -8.58 -27.13 -14.14
N THR A 110 -8.03 -28.30 -14.52
CA THR A 110 -8.82 -29.44 -15.01
C THR A 110 -9.78 -30.00 -13.96
N SER A 111 -9.53 -29.75 -12.68
CA SER A 111 -10.41 -30.16 -11.59
C SER A 111 -11.67 -29.28 -11.44
N LEU A 112 -11.72 -28.13 -12.13
CA LEU A 112 -12.85 -27.20 -12.11
C LEU A 112 -13.84 -27.51 -13.23
N ASN A 113 -15.06 -27.93 -12.87
CA ASN A 113 -16.16 -28.08 -13.82
C ASN A 113 -16.81 -26.72 -14.18
N SER A 114 -16.69 -25.73 -13.31
CA SER A 114 -17.23 -24.38 -13.47
C SER A 114 -16.60 -23.43 -12.47
N ILE A 115 -16.55 -22.13 -12.77
CA ILE A 115 -16.20 -21.11 -11.77
C ILE A 115 -17.36 -20.96 -10.77
N PRO A 116 -17.13 -21.09 -9.45
CA PRO A 116 -18.18 -20.87 -8.46
C PRO A 116 -18.79 -19.47 -8.56
N SER A 117 -20.11 -19.35 -8.39
CA SER A 117 -20.85 -18.09 -8.60
C SER A 117 -20.50 -16.95 -7.62
N ASN A 118 -19.87 -17.29 -6.49
CA ASN A 118 -19.39 -16.33 -5.50
C ASN A 118 -17.91 -15.94 -5.75
N VAL A 119 -17.28 -16.45 -6.80
CA VAL A 119 -15.92 -16.03 -7.19
C VAL A 119 -16.02 -14.82 -8.10
N SER A 120 -15.49 -13.70 -7.61
CA SER A 120 -15.39 -12.44 -8.35
C SER A 120 -14.00 -12.21 -8.93
N THR A 121 -12.99 -12.88 -8.40
CA THR A 121 -11.58 -12.62 -8.70
C THR A 121 -10.85 -13.92 -8.96
N ILE A 122 -10.07 -13.97 -10.04
CA ILE A 122 -9.24 -15.13 -10.40
C ILE A 122 -7.79 -14.68 -10.54
N TYR A 123 -6.88 -15.46 -9.97
CA TYR A 123 -5.43 -15.32 -10.09
C TYR A 123 -4.85 -16.59 -10.70
N ILE A 124 -4.03 -16.45 -11.75
CA ILE A 124 -3.25 -17.55 -12.33
C ILE A 124 -1.78 -17.33 -11.98
N SER A 125 -1.13 -18.34 -11.43
CA SER A 125 0.29 -18.26 -11.10
C SER A 125 1.11 -18.15 -12.39
N SER A 126 2.11 -17.27 -12.42
CA SER A 126 3.02 -17.13 -13.57
C SER A 126 3.78 -18.42 -13.89
N ARG A 127 3.91 -19.36 -12.95
CA ARG A 127 4.48 -20.69 -13.22
C ARG A 127 3.48 -21.66 -13.86
N TYR A 128 2.18 -21.35 -13.76
CA TYR A 128 1.10 -22.16 -14.34
C TYR A 128 0.89 -21.83 -15.83
N SER A 129 1.29 -20.64 -16.30
CA SER A 129 1.18 -20.23 -17.71
C SER A 129 1.99 -21.11 -18.70
N TYR A 130 2.93 -21.92 -18.19
CA TYR A 130 3.70 -22.89 -18.99
C TYR A 130 2.92 -24.17 -19.38
N HIS A 131 1.72 -24.40 -18.80
CA HIS A 131 0.87 -25.55 -19.11
C HIS A 131 -0.25 -25.16 -20.10
N HIS A 132 0.10 -25.02 -21.39
CA HIS A 132 -0.79 -24.48 -22.44
C HIS A 132 -2.17 -25.16 -22.57
N ASP A 133 -2.25 -26.50 -22.50
CA ASP A 133 -3.52 -27.21 -22.73
C ASP A 133 -4.57 -26.94 -21.63
N ASN A 134 -4.12 -26.67 -20.40
CA ASN A 134 -5.02 -26.39 -19.27
C ASN A 134 -5.52 -24.93 -19.26
N LEU A 135 -4.78 -24.02 -19.89
CA LEU A 135 -5.12 -22.60 -19.95
C LEU A 135 -6.25 -22.33 -20.94
N GLU A 136 -6.30 -23.02 -22.07
CA GLU A 136 -7.40 -22.87 -23.03
C GLU A 136 -8.77 -23.15 -22.39
N TYR A 137 -8.88 -24.27 -21.67
CA TYR A 137 -10.10 -24.63 -20.96
C TYR A 137 -10.47 -23.58 -19.90
N LEU A 138 -9.48 -23.11 -19.13
CA LEU A 138 -9.71 -22.11 -18.09
C LEU A 138 -10.16 -20.76 -18.67
N HIS A 139 -9.50 -20.25 -19.72
CA HIS A 139 -9.90 -19.00 -20.38
C HIS A 139 -11.33 -19.07 -20.91
N LYS A 140 -11.76 -20.24 -21.41
CA LYS A 140 -13.14 -20.47 -21.80
C LYS A 140 -14.12 -20.44 -20.61
N LEU A 141 -13.78 -21.08 -19.50
CA LEU A 141 -14.61 -21.01 -18.28
C LEU A 141 -14.74 -19.57 -17.75
N ILE A 142 -13.66 -18.78 -17.85
CA ILE A 142 -13.65 -17.38 -17.40
C ILE A 142 -14.52 -16.52 -18.32
N SER A 143 -14.44 -16.71 -19.64
CA SER A 143 -15.25 -15.93 -20.59
C SER A 143 -16.75 -16.22 -20.49
N GLU A 144 -17.12 -17.44 -20.09
CA GLU A 144 -18.52 -17.84 -19.83
C GLU A 144 -19.03 -17.41 -18.44
N SER A 145 -18.15 -16.98 -17.53
CA SER A 145 -18.53 -16.57 -16.17
C SER A 145 -19.16 -15.19 -16.12
N HIS A 146 -20.25 -15.06 -15.34
CA HIS A 146 -20.95 -13.79 -15.11
C HIS A 146 -20.60 -13.16 -13.75
N SER A 147 -19.88 -13.88 -12.89
CA SER A 147 -19.48 -13.40 -11.56
C SER A 147 -18.08 -12.79 -11.56
N VAL A 148 -17.22 -13.21 -12.49
CA VAL A 148 -15.82 -12.76 -12.54
C VAL A 148 -15.76 -11.31 -13.02
N THR A 149 -15.17 -10.48 -12.16
CA THR A 149 -14.95 -9.06 -12.40
C THR A 149 -13.45 -8.72 -12.43
N THR A 150 -12.60 -9.55 -11.83
CA THR A 150 -11.14 -9.38 -11.82
C THR A 150 -10.48 -10.64 -12.36
N PHE A 151 -9.63 -10.50 -13.37
CA PHE A 151 -8.82 -11.57 -13.90
C PHE A 151 -7.34 -11.15 -13.93
N ASP A 152 -6.52 -11.87 -13.17
CA ASP A 152 -5.09 -11.67 -13.03
C ASP A 152 -4.34 -12.90 -13.57
N GLY A 153 -3.38 -12.67 -14.46
CA GLY A 153 -2.68 -13.73 -15.18
C GLY A 153 -3.30 -14.07 -16.54
N CYS A 154 -3.90 -13.10 -17.24
CA CYS A 154 -4.43 -13.32 -18.59
C CYS A 154 -3.30 -13.41 -19.61
N SER A 155 -3.18 -14.53 -20.32
CA SER A 155 -2.14 -14.75 -21.33
C SER A 155 -2.60 -14.55 -22.78
N THR A 156 -3.91 -14.45 -23.03
CA THR A 156 -4.47 -14.38 -24.40
C THR A 156 -5.88 -13.79 -24.40
N LEU A 157 -6.24 -13.05 -25.46
CA LEU A 157 -7.59 -12.55 -25.71
C LEU A 157 -8.39 -13.43 -26.67
N LYS A 158 -7.80 -14.51 -27.20
CA LYS A 158 -8.38 -15.41 -28.22
C LYS A 158 -9.77 -15.95 -27.86
N TYR A 159 -10.02 -16.24 -26.59
CA TYR A 159 -11.27 -16.85 -26.11
C TYR A 159 -12.33 -15.82 -25.66
N GLY A 160 -12.00 -14.53 -25.79
CA GLY A 160 -12.81 -13.44 -25.26
C GLY A 160 -12.69 -13.30 -23.75
N LEU A 161 -13.18 -12.17 -23.24
CA LEU A 161 -13.24 -11.85 -21.83
C LEU A 161 -14.70 -11.76 -21.39
N SER A 162 -14.96 -11.96 -20.10
CA SER A 162 -16.31 -11.79 -19.56
C SER A 162 -16.79 -10.33 -19.71
N ASN A 163 -18.06 -10.15 -20.06
CA ASN A 163 -18.69 -8.84 -20.17
C ASN A 163 -18.88 -8.13 -18.82
N SER A 164 -18.72 -8.83 -17.69
CA SER A 164 -18.72 -8.23 -16.35
C SER A 164 -17.32 -7.82 -15.87
N MET A 165 -16.28 -8.03 -16.69
CA MET A 165 -14.90 -7.79 -16.29
C MET A 165 -14.62 -6.30 -16.10
N LYS A 166 -14.07 -5.97 -14.94
CA LYS A 166 -13.71 -4.62 -14.49
C LYS A 166 -12.21 -4.44 -14.37
N THR A 167 -11.48 -5.48 -13.97
CA THR A 167 -10.03 -5.46 -13.80
C THR A 167 -9.42 -6.60 -14.60
N LEU A 168 -8.46 -6.27 -15.45
CA LEU A 168 -7.69 -7.23 -16.24
C LEU A 168 -6.20 -6.98 -16.01
N ARG A 169 -5.46 -8.03 -15.67
CA ARG A 169 -4.00 -8.02 -15.67
C ARG A 169 -3.47 -9.09 -16.60
N PHE A 170 -2.68 -8.66 -17.56
CA PHE A 170 -1.98 -9.57 -18.47
C PHE A 170 -0.74 -10.14 -17.79
N ASP A 171 -0.45 -11.42 -18.03
CA ASP A 171 0.79 -12.03 -17.57
C ASP A 171 1.97 -11.70 -18.49
N HIS A 172 3.17 -12.12 -18.09
CA HIS A 172 4.42 -11.94 -18.84
C HIS A 172 4.50 -12.65 -20.20
N THR A 173 3.53 -13.51 -20.53
CA THR A 173 3.50 -14.25 -21.79
C THR A 173 2.57 -13.60 -22.83
N PHE A 174 1.80 -12.59 -22.45
CA PHE A 174 0.89 -11.89 -23.35
C PHE A 174 1.64 -11.12 -24.44
N ASP A 175 1.44 -11.50 -25.70
CA ASP A 175 2.12 -10.93 -26.87
C ASP A 175 1.16 -10.54 -28.01
N GLU A 176 -0.14 -10.39 -27.72
CA GLU A 176 -1.16 -10.11 -28.73
C GLU A 176 -1.40 -8.60 -28.94
N PRO A 177 -1.58 -8.15 -30.20
CA PRO A 177 -1.92 -6.75 -30.46
C PRO A 177 -3.32 -6.43 -29.95
N LEU A 178 -3.46 -5.31 -29.27
CA LEU A 178 -4.77 -4.81 -28.89
C LEU A 178 -5.49 -4.22 -30.12
N VAL A 179 -6.70 -4.70 -30.37
CA VAL A 179 -7.55 -4.23 -31.46
C VAL A 179 -8.86 -3.71 -30.91
N LYS A 180 -9.50 -2.80 -31.64
CA LYS A 180 -10.77 -2.21 -31.20
C LYS A 180 -11.80 -3.30 -30.92
N GLY A 181 -12.29 -3.36 -29.68
CA GLY A 181 -13.26 -4.35 -29.22
C GLY A 181 -12.67 -5.64 -28.62
N SER A 182 -11.34 -5.77 -28.53
CA SER A 182 -10.71 -6.91 -27.84
C SER A 182 -10.82 -6.82 -26.30
N LEU A 183 -11.02 -5.62 -25.77
CA LEU A 183 -11.26 -5.36 -24.34
C LEU A 183 -12.75 -5.07 -24.09
N PRO A 184 -13.32 -5.56 -22.98
CA PRO A 184 -14.73 -5.36 -22.67
C PRO A 184 -15.01 -3.89 -22.33
N ALA A 185 -16.18 -3.38 -22.74
CA ALA A 185 -16.58 -1.99 -22.49
C ALA A 185 -16.76 -1.67 -20.98
N SER A 186 -16.94 -2.69 -20.14
CA SER A 186 -17.02 -2.59 -18.69
C SER A 186 -15.67 -2.45 -17.99
N LEU A 187 -14.55 -2.57 -18.71
CA LEU A 187 -13.22 -2.56 -18.12
C LEU A 187 -12.90 -1.20 -17.51
N GLU A 188 -12.57 -1.20 -16.21
CA GLU A 188 -12.23 -0.04 -15.42
C GLU A 188 -10.72 0.02 -15.10
N GLU A 189 -10.04 -1.13 -15.07
CA GLU A 189 -8.63 -1.25 -14.71
C GLU A 189 -7.88 -2.20 -15.66
N LEU A 190 -6.75 -1.75 -16.19
CA LEU A 190 -5.89 -2.52 -17.07
C LEU A 190 -4.43 -2.45 -16.60
N ASP A 191 -3.80 -3.60 -16.46
CA ASP A 191 -2.40 -3.74 -16.06
C ASP A 191 -1.66 -4.69 -17.02
N PHE A 192 -0.50 -4.27 -17.50
CA PHE A 192 0.44 -5.12 -18.21
C PHE A 192 1.56 -5.47 -17.24
N GLU A 193 1.48 -6.63 -16.57
CA GLU A 193 2.36 -6.99 -15.45
C GLU A 193 3.86 -6.88 -15.81
N GLU A 194 4.20 -7.24 -17.05
CA GLU A 194 5.54 -7.08 -17.63
C GLU A 194 5.51 -6.26 -18.93
N ASP A 195 6.61 -6.32 -19.68
CA ASP A 195 6.90 -5.52 -20.86
C ASP A 195 5.85 -5.69 -21.97
N PHE A 196 5.02 -4.66 -22.18
CA PHE A 196 4.14 -4.62 -23.34
C PHE A 196 4.85 -4.00 -24.54
N ASN A 197 5.45 -4.86 -25.36
CA ASN A 197 6.28 -4.48 -26.51
C ASN A 197 5.51 -4.18 -27.80
N LEU A 198 4.22 -3.84 -27.71
CA LEU A 198 3.38 -3.50 -28.86
C LEU A 198 2.78 -2.10 -28.71
N GLU A 199 2.62 -1.40 -29.83
CA GLU A 199 1.96 -0.09 -29.85
C GLU A 199 0.48 -0.23 -29.49
N ILE A 200 -0.04 0.70 -28.69
CA ILE A 200 -1.47 0.84 -28.40
C ILE A 200 -2.05 1.90 -29.34
N PRO A 201 -2.87 1.52 -30.35
CA PRO A 201 -3.47 2.48 -31.25
C PRO A 201 -4.51 3.37 -30.55
N PRO A 202 -4.71 4.62 -31.01
CA PRO A 202 -5.77 5.50 -30.50
C PRO A 202 -7.16 4.85 -30.56
N GLY A 203 -7.93 4.98 -29.47
CA GLY A 203 -9.30 4.48 -29.37
C GLY A 203 -9.45 2.95 -29.20
N VAL A 204 -8.36 2.23 -28.91
CA VAL A 204 -8.40 0.80 -28.55
C VAL A 204 -8.71 0.57 -27.08
N LEU A 205 -8.20 1.43 -26.19
CA LEU A 205 -8.54 1.40 -24.77
C LEU A 205 -10.00 1.81 -24.57
N PRO A 206 -10.78 1.12 -23.71
CA PRO A 206 -12.19 1.45 -23.48
C PRO A 206 -12.38 2.87 -22.91
N ASP A 207 -13.43 3.57 -23.37
CA ASP A 207 -13.77 4.91 -22.87
C ASP A 207 -14.07 4.95 -21.36
N GLY A 208 -14.43 3.81 -20.76
CA GLY A 208 -14.69 3.66 -19.32
C GLY A 208 -13.44 3.41 -18.47
N LEU A 209 -12.26 3.25 -19.07
CA LEU A 209 -11.04 2.85 -18.36
C LEU A 209 -10.58 3.93 -17.36
N ARG A 210 -10.46 3.55 -16.08
CA ARG A 210 -10.15 4.47 -14.97
C ARG A 210 -8.72 4.34 -14.46
N LYS A 211 -8.12 3.15 -14.56
CA LYS A 211 -6.75 2.87 -14.15
C LYS A 211 -5.99 2.16 -15.26
N LEU A 212 -4.81 2.66 -15.55
CA LEU A 212 -3.89 2.05 -16.50
C LEU A 212 -2.49 1.96 -15.89
N THR A 213 -1.91 0.76 -15.92
CA THR A 213 -0.48 0.55 -15.67
C THR A 213 0.17 0.13 -16.99
N LEU A 214 1.17 0.88 -17.43
CA LEU A 214 2.02 0.53 -18.57
C LEU A 214 3.42 0.26 -18.05
N ASN A 215 3.86 -0.99 -18.18
CA ASN A 215 5.21 -1.41 -17.87
C ASN A 215 6.02 -1.58 -19.17
N ASN A 216 7.21 -1.00 -19.17
CA ASN A 216 8.17 -0.91 -20.26
C ASN A 216 7.60 -0.50 -21.62
N TYR A 217 6.62 0.39 -21.65
CA TYR A 217 6.05 0.88 -22.92
C TYR A 217 7.05 1.77 -23.67
N GLN A 218 7.45 1.36 -24.87
CA GLN A 218 8.52 2.01 -25.66
C GLN A 218 7.99 2.86 -26.84
N PHE A 219 6.68 2.96 -27.01
CA PHE A 219 6.08 3.70 -28.13
C PHE A 219 5.63 5.10 -27.72
N GLU A 220 5.40 5.96 -28.71
CA GLU A 220 4.84 7.28 -28.47
C GLU A 220 3.39 7.18 -27.97
N LEU A 221 3.05 8.04 -27.01
CA LEU A 221 1.67 8.25 -26.61
C LEU A 221 1.08 9.37 -27.48
N GLN A 222 0.52 8.97 -28.62
CA GLN A 222 -0.16 9.88 -29.53
C GLN A 222 -1.47 10.39 -28.91
N PRO A 223 -1.97 11.59 -29.31
CA PRO A 223 -3.24 12.11 -28.83
C PRO A 223 -4.39 11.11 -29.00
N GLY A 224 -5.06 10.77 -27.89
CA GLY A 224 -6.20 9.86 -27.89
C GLY A 224 -5.84 8.37 -27.72
N VAL A 225 -4.57 8.06 -27.44
CA VAL A 225 -4.19 6.74 -26.92
C VAL A 225 -4.69 6.57 -25.50
N LEU A 226 -4.48 7.57 -24.63
CA LEU A 226 -4.93 7.53 -23.25
C LEU A 226 -6.37 8.03 -23.13
N PRO A 227 -7.32 7.24 -22.60
CA PRO A 227 -8.70 7.68 -22.50
C PRO A 227 -8.86 8.79 -21.45
N SER A 228 -9.67 9.79 -21.76
CA SER A 228 -9.90 10.97 -20.89
C SER A 228 -10.56 10.64 -19.54
N SER A 229 -11.10 9.43 -19.39
CA SER A 229 -11.69 8.90 -18.15
C SER A 229 -10.67 8.42 -17.12
N LEU A 230 -9.38 8.34 -17.48
CA LEU A 230 -8.32 7.92 -16.57
C LEU A 230 -8.27 8.81 -15.32
N THR A 231 -8.26 8.13 -14.18
CA THR A 231 -8.06 8.72 -12.85
C THR A 231 -6.74 8.28 -12.22
N TYR A 232 -6.14 7.20 -12.72
CA TYR A 232 -4.89 6.63 -12.28
C TYR A 232 -4.06 6.24 -13.50
N LEU A 233 -2.80 6.65 -13.53
CA LEU A 233 -1.83 6.26 -14.54
C LEU A 233 -0.52 5.87 -13.85
N ASN A 234 -0.03 4.67 -14.14
CA ASN A 234 1.29 4.22 -13.73
C ASN A 234 2.15 3.94 -14.95
N LEU A 235 3.30 4.61 -15.03
CA LEU A 235 4.28 4.48 -16.09
C LEU A 235 5.59 3.98 -15.49
N THR A 236 5.88 2.70 -15.70
CA THR A 236 7.14 2.08 -15.31
C THR A 236 7.92 1.81 -16.59
N SER A 237 9.07 2.42 -16.82
CA SER A 237 9.90 2.09 -17.99
C SER A 237 10.99 1.09 -17.60
N PHE A 238 11.40 0.19 -18.49
CA PHE A 238 12.59 -0.65 -18.35
C PHE A 238 13.34 -0.73 -19.68
N ASN A 239 13.64 0.43 -20.27
CA ASN A 239 14.74 0.68 -21.22
C ASN A 239 14.61 2.10 -21.74
N ASP A 240 15.74 2.66 -22.21
CA ASP A 240 15.89 4.05 -22.62
C ASP A 240 14.73 4.50 -23.53
N PRO A 241 13.89 5.48 -23.13
CA PRO A 241 12.85 6.02 -24.01
C PRO A 241 13.43 6.75 -25.25
N PHE A 242 14.77 6.80 -25.37
CA PHE A 242 15.53 7.35 -26.49
C PHE A 242 16.28 6.25 -27.25
N ASN A 243 15.57 5.30 -27.84
CA ASN A 243 16.16 4.55 -28.95
C ASN A 243 16.57 5.54 -30.06
N GLU A 244 17.75 5.38 -30.65
CA GLU A 244 18.40 6.37 -31.55
C GLU A 244 17.52 6.78 -32.74
N ASP A 245 16.54 5.95 -33.13
CA ASP A 245 15.59 6.23 -34.21
C ASP A 245 14.58 7.36 -33.90
N LEU A 246 14.31 7.67 -32.62
CA LEU A 246 13.39 8.75 -32.21
C LEU A 246 14.05 10.14 -32.16
N GLN A 247 15.38 10.23 -32.33
CA GLN A 247 16.10 11.52 -32.33
C GLN A 247 15.73 12.43 -33.51
N SER A 248 15.17 11.86 -34.61
CA SER A 248 14.88 12.65 -35.82
C SER A 248 13.66 13.58 -35.69
N TYR A 249 12.79 13.38 -34.69
CA TYR A 249 11.52 14.14 -34.58
C TYR A 249 11.47 15.16 -33.43
N CYS A 250 12.35 15.08 -32.42
CA CYS A 250 12.31 15.96 -31.25
C CYS A 250 13.14 17.26 -31.34
N SER A 251 13.79 17.55 -32.48
CA SER A 251 14.77 18.65 -32.59
C SER A 251 14.22 19.99 -33.14
N ASN A 252 12.92 20.12 -33.40
CA ASN A 252 12.39 21.23 -34.21
C ASN A 252 11.60 22.32 -33.47
N GLU A 253 11.94 22.64 -32.22
CA GLU A 253 11.56 23.93 -31.62
C GLU A 253 12.78 24.67 -31.09
N SER A 254 13.52 25.28 -32.02
CA SER A 254 14.57 26.25 -31.71
C SER A 254 13.95 27.65 -31.56
N THR A 255 13.84 28.15 -30.33
CA THR A 255 13.78 29.60 -30.09
C THR A 255 15.13 30.09 -29.59
N THR A 256 15.63 31.10 -30.30
CA THR A 256 16.89 31.83 -30.16
C THR A 256 17.16 32.37 -28.75
N GLY A 257 18.42 32.25 -28.30
CA GLY A 257 19.03 33.18 -27.35
C GLY A 257 19.73 32.57 -26.14
N GLU A 258 21.06 32.49 -26.24
CA GLU A 258 22.07 32.51 -25.16
C GLU A 258 22.10 31.40 -24.09
N ASN A 259 23.24 30.67 -24.08
CA ASN A 259 23.80 29.87 -22.98
C ASN A 259 22.80 29.07 -22.11
N SER A 260 22.38 27.92 -22.60
CA SER A 260 21.90 26.85 -21.74
C SER A 260 22.33 25.52 -22.32
N LEU A 261 23.02 24.70 -21.54
CA LEU A 261 23.04 23.26 -21.76
C LEU A 261 21.57 22.86 -21.97
N LEU A 262 21.20 22.34 -23.14
CA LEU A 262 19.83 21.91 -23.40
C LEU A 262 19.52 20.78 -22.43
N GLU A 263 18.93 21.12 -21.28
CA GLU A 263 18.61 20.18 -20.22
C GLU A 263 17.57 19.19 -20.77
N LYS A 264 18.02 17.96 -21.02
CA LYS A 264 17.24 16.92 -21.72
C LYS A 264 16.09 16.45 -20.83
N SER A 265 14.89 16.30 -21.40
CA SER A 265 13.76 15.75 -20.64
C SER A 265 14.01 14.28 -20.28
N CYS A 266 13.70 13.87 -19.05
CA CYS A 266 13.88 12.46 -18.64
C CYS A 266 12.85 11.52 -19.29
N VAL A 267 11.70 12.06 -19.71
CA VAL A 267 10.62 11.36 -20.43
C VAL A 267 10.35 12.02 -21.80
N PRO A 268 9.80 11.29 -22.78
CA PRO A 268 9.40 11.87 -24.06
C PRO A 268 8.44 13.06 -23.90
N ILE A 269 8.58 14.07 -24.75
CA ILE A 269 7.71 15.27 -24.70
C ILE A 269 6.26 14.91 -25.04
N SER A 270 6.05 13.96 -25.97
CA SER A 270 4.72 13.44 -26.31
C SER A 270 3.99 12.87 -25.09
N TRP A 271 4.70 12.14 -24.23
CA TRP A 271 4.13 11.61 -23.00
C TRP A 271 3.72 12.72 -22.05
N LEU A 272 4.58 13.73 -21.86
CA LEU A 272 4.28 14.88 -21.00
C LEU A 272 3.05 15.65 -21.50
N GLN A 273 2.91 15.84 -22.81
CA GLN A 273 1.75 16.50 -23.41
C GLN A 273 0.46 15.69 -23.24
N GLU A 274 0.52 14.38 -23.45
CA GLU A 274 -0.65 13.52 -23.29
C GLU A 274 -1.07 13.45 -21.82
N ILE A 275 -0.13 13.29 -20.88
CA ILE A 275 -0.40 13.34 -19.43
C ILE A 275 -1.06 14.66 -19.06
N GLN A 276 -0.53 15.79 -19.55
CA GLN A 276 -1.09 17.12 -19.27
C GLN A 276 -2.55 17.26 -19.73
N SER A 277 -2.95 16.55 -20.78
CA SER A 277 -4.31 16.57 -21.32
C SER A 277 -5.34 15.86 -20.42
N LEU A 278 -4.91 14.96 -19.54
CA LEU A 278 -5.76 14.12 -18.68
C LEU A 278 -6.33 14.90 -17.48
N ARG A 279 -7.36 15.71 -17.71
CA ARG A 279 -7.98 16.57 -16.68
C ARG A 279 -8.62 15.85 -15.51
N ASN A 280 -8.99 14.57 -15.69
CA ASN A 280 -9.59 13.73 -14.65
C ASN A 280 -8.54 12.94 -13.84
N LEU A 281 -7.25 13.01 -14.23
CA LEU A 281 -6.20 12.26 -13.58
C LEU A 281 -6.02 12.73 -12.12
N LYS A 282 -6.12 11.77 -11.20
CA LYS A 282 -5.98 11.98 -9.75
C LYS A 282 -4.66 11.44 -9.23
N THR A 283 -4.15 10.39 -9.86
CA THR A 283 -2.95 9.70 -9.41
C THR A 283 -2.02 9.44 -10.60
N LEU A 284 -0.76 9.80 -10.44
CA LEU A 284 0.29 9.59 -11.43
C LEU A 284 1.52 8.97 -10.74
N TYR A 285 1.92 7.81 -11.23
CA TYR A 285 3.16 7.13 -10.87
C TYR A 285 4.11 7.14 -12.06
N ILE A 286 5.35 7.56 -11.82
CA ILE A 286 6.42 7.57 -12.82
C ILE A 286 7.64 6.91 -12.21
N TYR A 287 8.01 5.76 -12.75
CA TYR A 287 9.21 5.03 -12.40
C TYR A 287 10.13 4.92 -13.61
N LEU A 288 11.32 5.52 -13.52
CA LEU A 288 12.35 5.41 -14.56
C LEU A 288 13.64 4.83 -13.95
N PRO A 289 14.09 3.64 -14.41
CA PRO A 289 15.30 3.01 -13.92
C PRO A 289 16.56 3.66 -14.50
N HIS A 290 17.72 3.20 -14.00
CA HIS A 290 19.06 3.74 -14.28
C HIS A 290 19.37 3.86 -15.79
N ARG A 291 19.76 5.07 -16.23
CA ARG A 291 20.38 5.31 -17.53
C ARG A 291 21.85 4.93 -17.51
N VAL A 292 22.30 4.13 -18.48
CA VAL A 292 23.73 3.95 -18.75
C VAL A 292 24.22 5.17 -19.53
N GLY A 293 24.59 6.23 -18.81
CA GLY A 293 25.08 7.48 -19.41
C GLY A 293 24.76 8.68 -18.53
N GLY A 294 25.80 9.39 -18.09
CA GLY A 294 25.74 10.47 -17.09
C GLY A 294 25.22 11.81 -17.63
N GLU A 295 24.12 11.81 -18.37
CA GLU A 295 23.47 13.06 -18.79
C GLU A 295 22.51 13.57 -17.71
N VAL A 296 22.62 14.86 -17.39
CA VAL A 296 21.68 15.57 -16.52
C VAL A 296 20.35 15.71 -17.25
N THR A 297 19.25 15.33 -16.60
CA THR A 297 17.90 15.41 -17.17
C THR A 297 16.95 16.22 -16.30
N ILE A 298 15.80 16.60 -16.88
CA ILE A 298 14.76 17.34 -16.19
C ILE A 298 13.41 16.66 -16.30
N PHE A 299 12.69 16.65 -15.19
CA PHE A 299 11.25 16.47 -15.18
C PHE A 299 10.56 17.82 -14.93
N ASN A 300 9.86 18.33 -15.94
CA ASN A 300 9.21 19.63 -15.85
C ASN A 300 7.78 19.49 -15.30
N LEU A 301 7.56 19.99 -14.09
CA LEU A 301 6.31 19.87 -13.35
C LEU A 301 5.15 20.66 -14.00
N LYS A 302 5.41 21.55 -14.96
CA LYS A 302 4.37 22.30 -15.69
C LYS A 302 3.40 21.40 -16.48
N TYR A 303 3.82 20.17 -16.80
CA TYR A 303 3.03 19.20 -17.53
C TYR A 303 2.13 18.36 -16.63
N LEU A 304 2.21 18.53 -15.31
CA LEU A 304 1.32 17.84 -14.39
C LEU A 304 -0.13 18.35 -14.54
N PRO A 305 -1.12 17.46 -14.54
CA PRO A 305 -2.53 17.86 -14.57
C PRO A 305 -2.90 18.73 -13.37
N PRO A 306 -3.76 19.74 -13.55
CA PRO A 306 -4.09 20.70 -12.49
C PRO A 306 -4.94 20.12 -11.35
N ASN A 307 -5.54 18.93 -11.54
CA ASN A 307 -6.42 18.27 -10.58
C ASN A 307 -5.77 17.06 -9.90
N LEU A 308 -4.46 16.86 -10.11
CA LEU A 308 -3.71 15.73 -9.60
C LEU A 308 -3.64 15.78 -8.07
N GLU A 309 -3.98 14.68 -7.41
CA GLU A 309 -4.02 14.56 -5.95
C GLU A 309 -2.86 13.72 -5.41
N THR A 310 -2.32 12.80 -6.21
CA THR A 310 -1.21 11.92 -5.83
C THR A 310 -0.16 11.89 -6.94
N LEU A 311 1.09 12.12 -6.57
CA LEU A 311 2.24 12.05 -7.46
C LEU A 311 3.33 11.21 -6.81
N ASP A 312 3.80 10.20 -7.53
CA ASP A 312 4.95 9.39 -7.17
C ASP A 312 5.95 9.44 -8.33
N ILE A 313 7.15 9.93 -8.02
CA ILE A 313 8.25 10.03 -8.98
C ILE A 313 9.47 9.34 -8.38
N THR A 314 9.90 8.28 -9.04
CA THR A 314 11.11 7.52 -8.70
C THR A 314 12.02 7.44 -9.91
N LEU A 315 13.17 8.13 -9.86
CA LEU A 315 14.09 8.26 -10.99
C LEU A 315 15.48 7.71 -10.63
N LEU A 316 15.60 6.38 -10.54
CA LEU A 316 16.78 5.72 -9.98
C LEU A 316 18.07 6.12 -10.70
N ARG A 317 19.04 6.67 -9.94
CA ARG A 317 20.43 6.93 -10.37
C ARG A 317 20.54 7.74 -11.67
N GLN A 318 19.56 8.60 -11.94
CA GLN A 318 19.64 9.63 -12.96
C GLN A 318 20.03 10.94 -12.25
N GLU A 319 20.92 11.76 -12.82
CA GLU A 319 21.08 13.15 -12.37
C GLU A 319 19.86 13.95 -12.85
N CYS A 320 18.67 13.65 -12.32
CA CYS A 320 17.41 14.25 -12.73
C CYS A 320 16.97 15.36 -11.77
N PHE A 321 16.64 16.52 -12.33
CA PHE A 321 16.13 17.66 -11.59
C PHE A 321 14.63 17.83 -11.81
N LEU A 322 13.88 17.89 -10.71
CA LEU A 322 12.49 18.36 -10.75
C LEU A 322 12.50 19.89 -10.85
N ARG A 323 11.85 20.42 -11.89
CA ARG A 323 11.78 21.87 -12.16
C ARG A 323 10.34 22.34 -12.29
N GLY A 324 10.11 23.57 -11.84
CA GLY A 324 8.80 24.20 -11.86
C GLY A 324 8.02 24.00 -10.57
N THR A 325 6.71 24.25 -10.62
CA THR A 325 5.86 24.36 -9.42
C THR A 325 4.86 23.22 -9.35
N MET A 326 4.73 22.61 -8.17
CA MET A 326 3.74 21.56 -7.91
C MET A 326 2.30 22.13 -7.92
N PRO A 327 1.33 21.45 -8.56
CA PRO A 327 -0.08 21.80 -8.45
C PRO A 327 -0.55 21.82 -7.00
N THR A 328 -1.32 22.84 -6.61
CA THR A 328 -1.85 22.96 -5.23
C THR A 328 -2.95 21.95 -4.90
N SER A 329 -3.41 21.17 -5.88
CA SER A 329 -4.36 20.06 -5.70
C SER A 329 -3.71 18.82 -5.08
N LEU A 330 -2.37 18.72 -5.10
CA LEU A 330 -1.65 17.56 -4.59
C LEU A 330 -1.85 17.43 -3.09
N LYS A 331 -2.11 16.20 -2.67
CA LYS A 331 -2.24 15.79 -1.26
C LYS A 331 -1.16 14.78 -0.87
N ARG A 332 -0.75 13.92 -1.80
CA ARG A 332 0.24 12.86 -1.55
C ARG A 332 1.37 12.98 -2.56
N ILE A 333 2.59 13.12 -2.07
CA ILE A 333 3.77 13.32 -2.89
C ILE A 333 4.85 12.35 -2.43
N TYR A 334 5.38 11.56 -3.35
CA TYR A 334 6.49 10.64 -3.15
C TYR A 334 7.59 10.99 -4.15
N ILE A 335 8.78 11.34 -3.66
CA ILE A 335 9.92 11.73 -4.50
C ILE A 335 11.14 10.90 -4.10
N GLN A 336 11.57 10.01 -4.98
CA GLN A 336 12.72 9.16 -4.76
C GLN A 336 13.80 9.37 -5.82
N ASP A 337 15.06 9.39 -5.40
CA ASP A 337 16.24 9.52 -6.28
C ASP A 337 16.21 10.74 -7.23
N CYS A 338 15.59 11.86 -6.82
CA CYS A 338 15.51 13.10 -7.61
C CYS A 338 16.17 14.29 -6.90
N HIS A 339 16.77 15.19 -7.68
CA HIS A 339 17.22 16.48 -7.18
C HIS A 339 16.13 17.54 -7.32
N PHE A 340 15.89 18.33 -6.28
CA PHE A 340 14.94 19.43 -6.33
C PHE A 340 15.32 20.54 -5.36
N LYS A 341 14.88 21.76 -5.67
CA LYS A 341 14.93 22.90 -4.74
C LYS A 341 13.56 23.05 -4.10
N PHE A 342 13.48 22.92 -2.79
CA PHE A 342 12.21 22.92 -2.07
C PHE A 342 11.36 24.18 -2.37
N ASN A 343 11.96 25.37 -2.29
CA ASN A 343 11.28 26.65 -2.56
C ASN A 343 10.88 26.85 -4.04
N GLU A 344 11.46 26.07 -4.95
CA GLU A 344 11.08 26.09 -6.37
C GLU A 344 9.81 25.27 -6.60
N ILE A 345 9.79 24.04 -6.09
CA ILE A 345 8.65 23.11 -6.24
C ILE A 345 7.47 23.51 -5.36
N PHE A 346 7.72 24.15 -4.22
CA PHE A 346 6.73 24.71 -3.30
C PHE A 346 7.01 26.21 -3.04
N PRO A 347 6.64 27.10 -3.97
CA PRO A 347 6.85 28.53 -3.78
C PRO A 347 6.02 29.07 -2.61
N GLU A 348 6.60 29.99 -1.83
CA GLU A 348 5.98 30.59 -0.64
C GLU A 348 4.67 31.34 -0.95
N THR A 349 4.45 31.71 -2.21
CA THR A 349 3.23 32.37 -2.69
C THR A 349 2.01 31.45 -2.70
N LEU A 350 2.21 30.13 -2.62
CA LEU A 350 1.15 29.12 -2.69
C LEU A 350 1.00 28.39 -1.36
N LYS A 351 -0.24 27.98 -1.05
CA LYS A 351 -0.55 27.22 0.16
C LYS A 351 -0.80 25.75 -0.19
N TYR A 352 -0.20 24.86 0.59
CA TYR A 352 -0.32 23.42 0.40
C TYR A 352 -0.85 22.75 1.68
N HIS A 353 -1.71 21.76 1.50
CA HIS A 353 -2.15 20.86 2.55
C HIS A 353 -1.95 19.43 2.06
N LEU A 354 -0.88 18.80 2.54
CA LEU A 354 -0.45 17.48 2.16
C LEU A 354 -0.90 16.47 3.21
N ASP A 355 -1.57 15.42 2.78
CA ASP A 355 -1.82 14.23 3.60
C ASP A 355 -0.50 13.48 3.82
N VAL A 356 0.32 13.38 2.77
CA VAL A 356 1.61 12.67 2.78
C VAL A 356 2.65 13.43 1.96
N LEU A 357 3.82 13.66 2.55
CA LEU A 357 5.04 14.01 1.84
C LEU A 357 6.13 12.99 2.18
N GLU A 358 6.54 12.22 1.19
CA GLU A 358 7.65 11.29 1.28
C GLU A 358 8.75 11.74 0.31
N TYR A 359 9.97 11.86 0.81
CA TYR A 359 11.10 12.15 -0.05
C TYR A 359 12.37 11.43 0.40
N GLU A 360 13.23 11.12 -0.56
CA GLU A 360 14.60 10.71 -0.29
C GLU A 360 15.54 11.92 -0.34
N ASN A 361 16.18 12.22 0.79
CA ASN A 361 17.25 13.22 0.84
C ASN A 361 18.17 12.95 2.04
N ASN A 362 19.40 13.44 1.96
CA ASN A 362 20.39 13.30 3.02
C ASN A 362 20.26 14.38 4.12
N ILE A 363 19.30 15.30 3.97
CA ILE A 363 19.12 16.51 4.78
C ILE A 363 17.63 16.67 5.12
N THR A 364 17.30 17.06 6.35
CA THR A 364 15.93 17.46 6.71
C THR A 364 15.65 18.85 6.14
N LEU A 365 14.56 18.99 5.40
CA LEU A 365 14.23 20.27 4.76
C LEU A 365 13.46 21.14 5.77
N PRO A 366 13.84 22.42 5.97
CA PRO A 366 13.06 23.32 6.80
C PRO A 366 11.70 23.54 6.12
N ILE A 367 10.63 23.04 6.73
CA ILE A 367 9.29 23.08 6.15
C ILE A 367 8.71 24.48 6.37
N PRO A 368 8.45 25.26 5.30
CA PRO A 368 7.87 26.59 5.41
C PRO A 368 6.45 26.58 5.97
N SER A 369 6.07 27.68 6.62
CA SER A 369 4.75 27.82 7.26
C SER A 369 3.54 27.78 6.30
N ASN A 370 3.75 27.97 5.00
CA ASN A 370 2.69 27.87 3.97
C ASN A 370 2.31 26.42 3.61
N ILE A 371 3.00 25.43 4.18
CA ILE A 371 2.76 24.00 3.92
C ILE A 371 2.33 23.32 5.22
N LYS A 372 1.17 22.65 5.19
CA LYS A 372 0.73 21.75 6.27
C LYS A 372 0.89 20.31 5.80
N ILE A 373 1.42 19.44 6.65
CA ILE A 373 1.70 18.04 6.28
C ILE A 373 1.16 17.15 7.39
N ASP A 374 0.26 16.23 7.08
CA ASP A 374 -0.24 15.29 8.07
C ASP A 374 0.82 14.20 8.34
N THR A 375 1.38 13.60 7.29
CA THR A 375 2.42 12.56 7.39
C THR A 375 3.67 12.93 6.59
N LEU A 376 4.82 12.98 7.26
CA LEU A 376 6.12 13.21 6.65
C LEU A 376 6.97 11.94 6.74
N ALA A 377 7.40 11.41 5.60
CA ALA A 377 8.32 10.28 5.54
C ALA A 377 9.65 10.70 4.91
N ILE A 378 10.76 10.33 5.55
CA ILE A 378 12.11 10.66 5.07
C ILE A 378 12.86 9.36 4.84
N ARG A 379 13.30 9.15 3.59
CA ARG A 379 14.15 8.03 3.16
C ARG A 379 15.60 8.48 2.99
N GLY A 380 16.52 7.51 3.05
CA GLY A 380 17.95 7.72 2.76
C GLY A 380 18.85 7.70 3.99
N THR A 381 20.01 8.36 3.91
CA THR A 381 20.97 8.45 5.03
C THR A 381 20.99 9.87 5.58
N LEU A 382 20.50 10.07 6.80
CA LEU A 382 20.55 11.37 7.48
C LEU A 382 22.01 11.72 7.79
N LYS A 383 22.53 12.80 7.19
CA LYS A 383 23.89 13.30 7.42
C LYS A 383 23.96 14.47 8.40
N GLU A 384 22.82 14.95 8.88
CA GLU A 384 22.75 16.08 9.80
C GLU A 384 23.08 15.69 11.24
N SER A 385 23.78 16.60 11.91
CA SER A 385 24.13 16.50 13.32
C SER A 385 23.00 16.84 14.27
N THR A 386 21.88 17.39 13.79
CA THR A 386 20.69 17.68 14.59
C THR A 386 19.44 17.58 13.73
N ILE A 387 18.40 16.90 14.21
CA ILE A 387 17.11 16.77 13.52
C ILE A 387 16.05 17.54 14.31
N SER A 388 15.65 18.71 13.80
CA SER A 388 14.56 19.50 14.38
C SER A 388 13.22 19.11 13.78
N LEU A 389 12.18 18.95 14.60
CA LEU A 389 10.83 18.66 14.12
C LEU A 389 10.24 19.85 13.36
N PRO A 390 9.68 19.64 12.16
CA PRO A 390 8.91 20.67 11.48
C PRO A 390 7.60 20.93 12.25
N SER A 391 7.28 22.21 12.46
CA SER A 391 5.99 22.59 13.05
C SER A 391 4.84 22.29 12.10
N GLY A 392 3.73 21.77 12.62
CA GLY A 392 2.53 21.48 11.82
C GLY A 392 2.52 20.11 11.16
N VAL A 393 3.36 19.17 11.63
CA VAL A 393 3.34 17.76 11.24
C VAL A 393 2.70 16.89 12.31
N ARG A 394 1.83 15.96 11.91
CA ARG A 394 1.13 15.04 12.83
C ARG A 394 1.85 13.69 12.98
N SER A 395 2.40 13.17 11.90
CA SER A 395 3.10 11.89 11.85
C SER A 395 4.45 12.03 11.15
N ILE A 396 5.51 11.45 11.71
CA ILE A 396 6.83 11.41 11.08
C ILE A 396 7.34 9.98 11.02
N SER A 397 7.84 9.58 9.85
CA SER A 397 8.45 8.27 9.64
C SER A 397 9.84 8.36 9.05
N PHE A 398 10.83 7.83 9.79
CA PHE A 398 12.18 7.68 9.28
C PHE A 398 12.34 6.29 8.65
N LEU A 399 12.45 6.26 7.33
CA LEU A 399 12.62 5.05 6.51
C LEU A 399 14.08 4.95 6.05
N THR A 400 15.01 5.13 6.98
CA THR A 400 16.42 5.44 6.69
C THR A 400 17.36 4.25 6.90
N ALA A 401 18.53 4.32 6.25
CA ALA A 401 19.69 3.48 6.57
C ALA A 401 20.16 3.70 8.03
N PRO A 402 21.01 2.82 8.59
CA PRO A 402 21.38 2.88 10.01
C PRO A 402 21.95 4.25 10.42
N PHE A 403 21.33 4.89 11.42
CA PHE A 403 21.66 6.18 12.00
C PHE A 403 22.66 6.04 13.16
N ASP A 404 23.67 6.91 13.25
CA ASP A 404 24.61 6.95 14.38
C ASP A 404 24.23 8.08 15.36
N PRO A 405 23.63 7.76 16.52
CA PRO A 405 23.20 8.75 17.51
C PRO A 405 24.33 9.26 18.43
N ILE A 406 25.57 8.77 18.28
CA ILE A 406 26.73 9.28 19.04
C ILE A 406 27.30 10.54 18.36
N THR A 407 27.33 10.54 17.03
CA THR A 407 27.87 11.65 16.22
C THR A 407 26.81 12.68 15.84
N ASN A 408 25.52 12.31 15.91
CA ASN A 408 24.40 13.17 15.57
C ASN A 408 23.37 13.21 16.71
N LEU A 409 22.94 14.40 17.08
CA LEU A 409 21.94 14.65 18.12
C LEU A 409 20.53 14.41 17.56
N PHE A 410 19.81 13.46 18.14
CA PHE A 410 18.38 13.24 17.87
C PHE A 410 17.57 13.92 18.97
N ASP A 411 17.44 15.25 18.89
CA ASP A 411 16.78 16.08 19.90
C ASP A 411 15.56 16.79 19.30
N PHE A 412 14.40 16.43 19.83
CA PHE A 412 13.13 17.02 19.44
C PHE A 412 12.76 18.31 20.18
N GLY A 413 13.70 18.91 20.92
CA GLY A 413 13.66 20.32 21.28
C GLY A 413 12.70 20.70 22.41
N GLU A 414 12.35 19.80 23.33
CA GLU A 414 11.49 20.16 24.48
C GLU A 414 12.20 21.03 25.56
N LYS A 415 13.42 21.52 25.33
CA LYS A 415 14.18 22.28 26.36
C LYS A 415 13.93 23.78 26.41
N SER A 416 13.16 24.38 25.50
CA SER A 416 12.77 25.79 25.62
C SER A 416 11.27 25.97 25.53
N ALA A 417 10.65 26.16 26.68
CA ALA A 417 9.28 26.62 26.84
C ALA A 417 9.10 28.02 26.20
N THR A 418 8.73 28.06 24.92
CA THR A 418 8.00 29.17 24.29
C THR A 418 7.28 28.65 23.03
N ASP A 419 5.98 28.45 23.12
CA ASP A 419 4.98 28.54 22.04
C ASP A 419 5.19 27.80 20.70
N GLN A 420 5.74 26.59 20.70
CA GLN A 420 5.51 25.66 19.59
C GLN A 420 4.77 24.42 20.11
N SER A 421 3.44 24.42 20.00
CA SER A 421 2.64 23.22 20.25
C SER A 421 3.06 22.13 19.27
N CYS A 422 3.90 21.19 19.70
CA CYS A 422 4.26 20.03 18.89
C CYS A 422 2.98 19.25 18.57
N SER A 423 2.58 19.22 17.29
CA SER A 423 1.39 18.51 16.80
C SER A 423 1.64 17.01 16.58
N LEU A 424 2.87 16.55 16.82
CA LEU A 424 3.30 15.19 16.55
C LEU A 424 2.59 14.21 17.50
N ARG A 425 1.89 13.24 16.90
CA ARG A 425 1.20 12.14 17.59
C ARG A 425 1.80 10.78 17.26
N ASP A 426 2.33 10.61 16.05
CA ASP A 426 2.81 9.33 15.55
C ASP A 426 4.28 9.46 15.10
N LEU A 427 5.14 8.57 15.58
CA LEU A 427 6.57 8.60 15.28
C LEU A 427 7.09 7.20 14.93
N ARG A 428 7.78 7.05 13.80
CA ARG A 428 8.58 5.86 13.47
C ARG A 428 10.06 6.18 13.52
N LEU A 429 10.80 5.47 14.38
CA LEU A 429 12.23 5.68 14.60
C LEU A 429 13.10 5.15 13.45
N PRO A 430 14.24 5.80 13.17
CA PRO A 430 15.26 5.23 12.29
C PRO A 430 15.92 4.01 12.94
N THR A 431 16.59 3.19 12.14
CA THR A 431 17.39 2.07 12.68
C THR A 431 18.67 2.63 13.33
N PHE A 432 18.92 2.38 14.62
CA PHE A 432 20.14 2.84 15.29
C PHE A 432 21.33 1.90 15.03
N ARG A 433 22.51 2.46 14.74
CA ARG A 433 23.78 1.72 14.63
C ARG A 433 24.30 1.29 16.00
N THR A 434 24.20 2.18 16.98
CA THR A 434 24.73 1.96 18.33
C THR A 434 23.67 1.28 19.18
N LYS A 435 24.06 0.22 19.89
CA LYS A 435 23.16 -0.63 20.66
C LYS A 435 23.70 -0.79 22.08
N PRO A 436 22.98 -0.34 23.13
CA PRO A 436 21.74 0.45 23.09
C PRO A 436 21.98 1.89 22.59
N PRO A 437 20.97 2.58 22.04
CA PRO A 437 21.05 3.99 21.72
C PRO A 437 21.27 4.83 22.99
N PRO A 438 22.09 5.89 22.92
CA PRO A 438 22.43 6.73 24.07
C PRO A 438 21.20 7.51 24.59
N ASN A 439 21.22 7.85 25.89
CA ASN A 439 20.20 8.69 26.55
C ASN A 439 20.11 10.12 26.00
N THR A 440 20.97 10.48 25.05
CA THR A 440 20.91 11.75 24.31
C THR A 440 19.76 11.77 23.30
N VAL A 441 19.18 10.62 22.95
CA VAL A 441 17.94 10.54 22.17
C VAL A 441 16.77 10.89 23.09
N ILE A 442 16.09 11.99 22.81
CA ILE A 442 14.94 12.46 23.59
C ILE A 442 13.71 12.41 22.70
N LEU A 443 12.71 11.59 23.06
CA LEU A 443 11.42 11.52 22.36
C LEU A 443 10.43 12.57 22.91
N PRO A 444 9.51 13.12 22.09
CA PRO A 444 8.55 14.11 22.56
C PRO A 444 7.52 13.44 23.47
N SER A 445 7.09 14.13 24.51
CA SER A 445 6.09 13.61 25.46
C SER A 445 4.67 13.54 24.87
N SER A 446 4.42 14.23 23.76
CA SER A 446 3.12 14.33 23.09
C SER A 446 2.73 13.12 22.23
N ILE A 447 3.65 12.20 21.94
CA ILE A 447 3.39 11.08 21.03
C ILE A 447 2.42 10.06 21.65
N GLU A 448 1.42 9.64 20.87
CA GLU A 448 0.44 8.62 21.25
C GLU A 448 0.81 7.24 20.67
N SER A 449 1.51 7.22 19.53
CA SER A 449 1.94 6.02 18.81
C SER A 449 3.42 6.04 18.45
N LEU A 450 4.13 4.94 18.70
CA LEU A 450 5.56 4.79 18.45
C LEU A 450 5.83 3.48 17.70
N ASP A 451 6.40 3.60 16.51
CA ASP A 451 6.97 2.49 15.74
C ASP A 451 8.48 2.46 15.95
N LEU A 452 8.99 1.39 16.53
CA LEU A 452 10.42 1.25 16.81
C LEU A 452 11.25 0.97 15.54
N GLY A 453 10.61 0.82 14.38
CA GLY A 453 11.26 0.43 13.15
C GLY A 453 11.98 -0.91 13.32
N TRP A 454 13.21 -1.01 12.83
CA TRP A 454 14.02 -2.23 12.92
C TRP A 454 14.91 -2.29 14.17
N ASN A 455 14.59 -1.52 15.21
CA ASN A 455 15.32 -1.55 16.46
C ASN A 455 14.91 -2.74 17.35
N ASN A 456 15.84 -3.24 18.16
CA ASN A 456 15.54 -4.24 19.16
C ASN A 456 14.70 -3.61 20.29
N PRO A 457 13.49 -4.11 20.60
CA PRO A 457 12.64 -3.54 21.64
C PRO A 457 13.33 -3.49 23.01
N ASN A 458 14.04 -4.56 23.36
CA ASN A 458 14.73 -4.66 24.66
C ASN A 458 15.85 -3.61 24.84
N GLU A 459 16.39 -3.09 23.74
CA GLU A 459 17.43 -2.06 23.74
C GLU A 459 16.85 -0.64 23.65
N THR A 460 15.54 -0.48 23.42
CA THR A 460 14.90 0.82 23.15
C THR A 460 13.77 1.18 24.11
N PHE A 461 13.36 0.26 25.00
CA PHE A 461 12.30 0.53 25.97
C PHE A 461 12.59 1.72 26.90
N HIS A 462 13.85 2.06 27.16
CA HIS A 462 14.20 3.25 27.95
C HIS A 462 13.85 4.57 27.27
N LEU A 463 13.63 4.56 25.95
CA LEU A 463 13.22 5.73 25.17
C LEU A 463 11.71 5.96 25.19
N ILE A 464 10.92 4.96 25.58
CA ILE A 464 9.46 5.01 25.48
C ILE A 464 8.90 6.03 26.49
N PRO A 465 8.17 7.06 26.03
CA PRO A 465 7.56 8.02 26.93
C PRO A 465 6.40 7.34 27.71
N PRO A 466 6.17 7.75 28.97
CA PRO A 466 5.13 7.14 29.80
C PRO A 466 3.71 7.39 29.28
N THR A 467 3.51 8.37 28.39
CA THR A 467 2.23 8.75 27.78
C THR A 467 1.82 7.87 26.59
N LEU A 468 2.70 6.98 26.13
CA LEU A 468 2.49 6.17 24.93
C LEU A 468 1.30 5.20 25.08
N LYS A 469 0.41 5.16 24.08
CA LYS A 469 -0.75 4.26 24.04
C LYS A 469 -0.55 3.09 23.07
N THR A 470 0.12 3.34 21.96
CA THR A 470 0.30 2.37 20.87
C THR A 470 1.78 2.11 20.61
N LEU A 471 2.19 0.84 20.58
CA LEU A 471 3.55 0.41 20.27
C LEU A 471 3.55 -0.52 19.06
N VAL A 472 4.36 -0.21 18.06
CA VAL A 472 4.51 -1.03 16.84
C VAL A 472 5.92 -1.61 16.79
N LEU A 473 6.01 -2.92 16.59
CA LEU A 473 7.25 -3.70 16.58
C LEU A 473 7.39 -4.46 15.25
N GLU A 474 8.54 -4.35 14.59
CA GLU A 474 8.82 -5.05 13.33
C GLU A 474 9.78 -6.24 13.52
N LYS A 475 9.59 -7.30 12.71
CA LYS A 475 10.53 -8.42 12.52
C LYS A 475 10.89 -9.18 13.80
N THR A 476 9.95 -9.29 14.74
CA THR A 476 10.15 -10.10 15.95
C THR A 476 9.92 -11.58 15.64
N SER A 477 10.98 -12.35 15.42
CA SER A 477 10.88 -13.79 15.09
C SER A 477 10.34 -14.67 16.22
N LYS A 478 10.17 -14.14 17.44
CA LYS A 478 9.56 -14.83 18.59
C LYS A 478 8.79 -13.83 19.48
N ILE A 479 7.60 -14.23 19.91
CA ILE A 479 6.78 -13.54 20.93
C ILE A 479 7.40 -13.81 22.32
N ASN A 480 8.59 -13.27 22.58
CA ASN A 480 9.17 -13.20 23.93
C ASN A 480 9.42 -11.73 24.27
N ILE A 481 8.37 -10.92 24.19
CA ILE A 481 8.41 -9.53 24.61
C ILE A 481 7.91 -9.47 26.05
N THR A 482 8.81 -9.30 27.00
CA THR A 482 8.45 -8.95 28.37
C THR A 482 8.29 -7.44 28.42
N ILE A 483 7.05 -6.94 28.37
CA ILE A 483 6.76 -5.52 28.51
C ILE A 483 7.14 -5.12 29.94
N PRO A 484 8.08 -4.19 30.15
CA PRO A 484 8.46 -3.77 31.49
C PRO A 484 7.27 -3.19 32.27
N ASP A 485 7.18 -3.47 33.57
CA ASP A 485 6.15 -2.92 34.48
C ASP A 485 6.09 -1.37 34.49
N THR A 486 7.15 -0.72 34.00
CA THR A 486 7.24 0.74 33.85
C THR A 486 6.39 1.29 32.70
N ILE A 487 5.82 0.44 31.83
CA ILE A 487 5.08 0.85 30.63
C ILE A 487 3.63 0.33 30.67
N LYS A 488 2.90 0.60 31.76
CA LYS A 488 1.49 0.18 31.95
C LYS A 488 0.48 0.90 31.05
N SER A 489 0.88 2.02 30.44
CA SER A 489 0.03 2.88 29.62
C SER A 489 -0.22 2.35 28.21
N ILE A 490 0.61 1.43 27.72
CA ILE A 490 0.41 0.81 26.41
C ILE A 490 -0.86 -0.03 26.45
N THR A 491 -1.78 0.31 25.55
CA THR A 491 -3.07 -0.38 25.38
C THR A 491 -3.12 -1.16 24.07
N ASN A 492 -2.35 -0.75 23.07
CA ASN A 492 -2.32 -1.36 21.75
C ASN A 492 -0.88 -1.75 21.38
N ILE A 493 -0.69 -3.01 21.01
CA ILE A 493 0.58 -3.50 20.48
C ILE A 493 0.32 -4.15 19.13
N THR A 494 1.09 -3.75 18.13
CA THR A 494 1.05 -4.35 16.80
C THR A 494 2.41 -4.98 16.51
N LEU A 495 2.40 -6.30 16.31
CA LEU A 495 3.56 -7.06 15.87
C LEU A 495 3.47 -7.28 14.37
N LYS A 496 4.46 -6.78 13.63
CA LYS A 496 4.61 -6.98 12.18
C LYS A 496 5.69 -8.04 11.94
N PHE A 497 5.33 -9.20 11.41
CA PHE A 497 6.27 -10.29 11.10
C PHE A 497 6.79 -10.20 9.65
N GLU A 498 7.82 -10.98 9.32
CA GLU A 498 8.22 -11.15 7.91
C GLU A 498 7.16 -11.99 7.20
N LEU A 499 6.70 -11.55 6.02
CA LEU A 499 5.60 -12.11 5.22
C LEU A 499 4.20 -11.78 5.76
N PHE A 500 3.68 -10.58 5.49
CA PHE A 500 2.26 -10.15 5.62
C PHE A 500 1.47 -10.43 6.91
N TYR A 501 2.01 -11.14 7.89
CA TYR A 501 1.32 -11.49 9.13
C TYR A 501 1.47 -10.35 10.13
N THR A 502 0.32 -9.88 10.60
CA THR A 502 0.22 -8.90 11.68
C THR A 502 -0.53 -9.52 12.84
N GLN A 503 0.07 -9.47 14.02
CA GLN A 503 -0.64 -9.82 15.25
C GLN A 503 -0.94 -8.55 16.03
N SER A 504 -2.22 -8.36 16.32
CA SER A 504 -2.70 -7.23 17.11
C SER A 504 -3.01 -7.73 18.51
N ILE A 505 -2.48 -7.02 19.51
CA ILE A 505 -2.70 -7.25 20.93
C ILE A 505 -3.38 -6.00 21.49
N ARG A 506 -4.48 -6.20 22.23
CA ARG A 506 -5.23 -5.13 22.89
C ARG A 506 -5.39 -5.45 24.37
N LYS A 507 -5.08 -4.49 25.23
CA LYS A 507 -5.31 -4.58 26.68
C LYS A 507 -6.82 -4.48 26.95
N LEU A 508 -7.41 -5.47 27.62
CA LEU A 508 -8.82 -5.43 28.05
C LEU A 508 -8.96 -4.83 29.44
N ASP A 509 -8.11 -5.26 30.37
CA ASP A 509 -7.98 -4.70 31.70
C ASP A 509 -6.55 -4.86 32.24
N GLU A 510 -6.33 -4.66 33.53
CA GLU A 510 -4.98 -4.77 34.13
C GLU A 510 -4.36 -6.16 34.05
N ASN A 511 -5.15 -7.21 33.85
CA ASN A 511 -4.68 -8.60 33.84
C ASN A 511 -4.86 -9.25 32.47
N TYR A 512 -5.82 -8.83 31.64
CA TYR A 512 -6.16 -9.54 30.42
C TYR A 512 -5.80 -8.80 29.14
N TYR A 513 -5.21 -9.53 28.21
CA TYR A 513 -4.96 -9.09 26.83
C TYR A 513 -5.72 -9.96 25.85
N LEU A 514 -6.29 -9.32 24.82
CA LEU A 514 -6.87 -9.98 23.67
C LEU A 514 -5.85 -9.98 22.53
N ILE A 515 -5.65 -11.15 21.93
CA ILE A 515 -4.76 -11.32 20.79
C ILE A 515 -5.56 -11.85 19.61
N PHE A 516 -5.35 -11.27 18.43
CA PHE A 516 -5.84 -11.79 17.15
C PHE A 516 -4.71 -11.71 16.13
N GLY A 517 -4.52 -12.80 15.38
CA GLY A 517 -3.59 -12.86 14.26
C GLY A 517 -3.40 -14.29 13.76
N GLU A 518 -2.80 -14.41 12.58
CA GLU A 518 -2.32 -15.67 12.02
C GLU A 518 -0.93 -15.98 12.56
N CYS A 519 -0.67 -17.27 12.82
CA CYS A 519 0.65 -17.74 13.20
C CYS A 519 1.04 -18.87 12.25
N SER A 520 1.92 -18.58 11.28
CA SER A 520 2.57 -19.64 10.52
C SER A 520 3.79 -20.11 11.29
N GLY A 521 3.77 -21.37 11.74
CA GLY A 521 4.96 -21.97 12.35
C GLY A 521 6.06 -22.02 11.30
N VAL A 522 7.17 -21.30 11.44
CA VAL A 522 8.30 -21.45 10.52
C VAL A 522 8.89 -22.86 10.70
N SER A 523 8.87 -23.67 9.65
CA SER A 523 9.72 -24.87 9.55
C SER A 523 10.02 -25.11 8.08
N GLY A 524 11.31 -25.28 7.79
CA GLY A 524 11.83 -25.53 6.45
C GLY A 524 11.26 -26.80 5.82
N ARG A 525 11.44 -26.84 4.49
CA ARG A 525 11.06 -27.84 3.49
C ARG A 525 10.73 -29.26 3.99
N GLU A 526 9.71 -29.79 3.31
CA GLU A 526 9.29 -31.20 3.24
C GLU A 526 8.59 -31.75 4.49
N ASP A 527 7.40 -31.20 4.76
CA ASP A 527 6.16 -31.98 4.90
C ASP A 527 4.98 -31.01 5.00
N ARG A 528 3.93 -31.25 4.19
CA ARG A 528 2.75 -30.37 4.07
C ARG A 528 2.02 -30.30 5.42
N CYS A 529 2.14 -29.16 6.11
CA CYS A 529 1.44 -28.88 7.36
C CYS A 529 0.59 -27.61 7.17
N PRO A 530 -0.71 -27.60 7.53
CA PRO A 530 -1.55 -26.43 7.37
C PRO A 530 -1.14 -25.37 8.39
N LYS A 531 -0.74 -24.19 7.92
CA LYS A 531 -0.12 -23.11 8.72
C LYS A 531 -0.96 -21.84 8.76
N GLU A 532 -2.28 -21.95 8.95
CA GLU A 532 -3.13 -20.77 9.16
C GLU A 532 -4.17 -21.08 10.22
N THR A 533 -3.88 -20.65 11.45
CA THR A 533 -4.87 -20.69 12.53
C THR A 533 -5.21 -19.28 12.96
N VAL A 534 -6.50 -18.93 12.88
CA VAL A 534 -7.05 -17.75 13.53
C VAL A 534 -6.97 -17.99 15.04
N ASN A 535 -5.97 -17.38 15.65
CA ASN A 535 -5.71 -17.54 17.07
C ASN A 535 -6.36 -16.41 17.85
N ILE A 536 -7.37 -16.74 18.66
CA ILE A 536 -7.96 -15.79 19.61
C ILE A 536 -7.66 -16.26 21.04
N TYR A 537 -6.80 -15.50 21.73
CA TYR A 537 -6.38 -15.83 23.09
C TYR A 537 -6.71 -14.70 24.06
N LEU A 538 -7.13 -15.10 25.26
CA LEU A 538 -7.02 -14.31 26.48
C LEU A 538 -5.72 -14.73 27.17
N ILE A 539 -4.78 -13.80 27.32
CA ILE A 539 -3.54 -14.02 28.07
C ILE A 539 -3.61 -13.20 29.35
N ASN A 540 -3.14 -13.80 30.45
CA ASN A 540 -3.08 -13.22 31.79
C ASN A 540 -1.70 -12.67 32.13
#